data_AF-A0A3B0IUV8-F1
#
_entry.id   AF-A0A3B0IUV8-F1
#
_cell.length_a   1.000
_cell.length_b   1.000
_cell.length_c   1.000
_cell.angle_alpha   90.00
_cell.angle_beta   90.00
_cell.angle_gamma   90.00
#
_symmetry.space_group_name_H-M   'P 1'
#
loop_
_entity.id
_entity.type
_entity.pdbx_description
1 polymer ?
#
loop_
_entity_poly.entity_id
_entity_poly.type
_entity_poly.pdbx_seq_one_letter_code
_entity_poly.pdbx_strand_id
1 'polypeptide(L)' 'MNSIEFIENHVVTELVKQGYEQSVARISADVAVEHYRRHAASAKEKIFSDCLHIAKAWARKYQPQIKK' A
#
# COMPACT_ATOMS: atom_id res chain seq x y z
N MET A 1 -7.95 -11.54 11.50
CA MET A 1 -7.41 -10.50 10.60
C MET A 1 -8.46 -10.17 9.57
N ASN A 2 -8.93 -8.93 9.57
CA ASN A 2 -9.80 -8.42 8.52
C ASN A 2 -8.98 -8.20 7.24
N SER A 3 -9.64 -8.16 6.07
CA SER A 3 -8.96 -7.87 4.80
C SER A 3 -8.18 -6.55 4.84
N ILE A 4 -8.67 -5.57 5.60
CA ILE A 4 -8.02 -4.28 5.81
C ILE A 4 -6.67 -4.43 6.52
N GLU A 5 -6.64 -5.11 7.66
CA GLU A 5 -5.40 -5.33 8.42
C GLU A 5 -4.38 -6.12 7.61
N PHE A 6 -4.85 -7.08 6.81
CA PHE A 6 -4.00 -7.84 5.92
C PHE A 6 -3.35 -6.95 4.84
N ILE A 7 -4.13 -6.06 4.21
CA ILE A 7 -3.61 -5.09 3.23
C ILE A 7 -2.61 -4.15 3.88
N GLU A 8 -2.95 -3.60 5.05
CA GLU A 8 -2.08 -2.65 5.74
C GLU A 8 -0.72 -3.29 6.05
N ASN A 9 -0.73 -4.44 6.72
CA ASN A 9 0.48 -5.12 7.15
C ASN A 9 1.33 -5.60 5.95
N HIS A 10 0.67 -6.11 4.91
CA HIS A 10 1.34 -6.55 3.69
C HIS A 10 1.99 -5.39 2.94
N VAL A 11 1.28 -4.28 2.74
CA VAL A 11 1.80 -3.09 2.07
C VAL A 11 2.95 -2.48 2.85
N VAL A 12 2.82 -2.34 4.18
CA VAL A 12 3.90 -1.81 5.02
C VAL A 12 5.15 -2.69 4.90
N THR A 13 5.00 -4.00 5.03
CA THR A 13 6.11 -4.95 4.95
C THR A 13 6.81 -4.88 3.59
N GLU A 14 6.05 -4.87 2.50
CA GLU A 14 6.59 -4.79 1.13
C GLU A 14 7.32 -3.47 0.87
N LEU A 15 6.80 -2.35 1.37
CA LEU A 15 7.43 -1.03 1.19
C LEU A 15 8.70 -0.90 2.05
N VAL A 16 8.65 -1.32 3.32
CA VAL A 16 9.84 -1.32 4.18
C VAL A 16 10.93 -2.21 3.59
N LYS A 17 10.57 -3.38 3.06
CA LYS A 17 11.51 -4.30 2.37
C LYS A 17 12.14 -3.69 1.11
N GLN A 18 11.45 -2.77 0.44
CA GLN A 18 11.98 -2.00 -0.69
C GLN A 18 12.86 -0.81 -0.26
N GLY A 19 13.02 -0.57 1.04
CA GLY A 19 13.83 0.53 1.57
C GLY A 19 13.09 1.85 1.74
N TYR A 20 11.75 1.83 1.67
CA TYR A 20 10.96 3.01 2.04
C TYR A 20 10.96 3.19 3.57
N GLU A 21 10.90 4.44 4.02
CA GLU A 21 10.75 4.74 5.44
C GLU A 21 9.41 4.17 5.97
N GLN A 22 9.43 3.73 7.23
CA GLN A 22 8.26 3.16 7.89
C GLN A 22 7.06 4.12 7.92
N SER A 23 7.30 5.44 8.05
CA SER A 23 6.26 6.47 7.98
C SER A 23 5.59 6.49 6.60
N VAL A 24 6.38 6.49 5.54
CA VAL A 24 5.90 6.50 4.14
C VAL A 24 5.17 5.20 3.82
N ALA A 25 5.69 4.07 4.30
CA ALA A 25 5.06 2.76 4.16
C ALA A 25 3.66 2.73 4.81
N ARG A 26 3.52 3.30 6.01
CA ARG A 26 2.26 3.35 6.75
C ARG A 26 1.23 4.27 6.09
N ILE A 27 1.65 5.44 5.63
CA ILE A 27 0.76 6.36 4.90
C ILE A 27 0.29 5.73 3.58
N SER A 28 1.20 5.07 2.85
CA SER A 28 0.86 4.41 1.59
C SER A 28 -0.08 3.21 1.81
N ALA A 29 0.03 2.53 2.95
CA ALA A 29 -0.87 1.47 3.35
C ALA A 29 -2.28 1.98 3.67
N ASP A 30 -2.41 3.12 4.34
CA ASP A 30 -3.71 3.76 4.62
C ASP A 30 -4.44 4.13 3.32
N VAL A 31 -3.71 4.68 2.34
CA VAL A 31 -4.25 4.98 0.99
C VAL A 31 -4.73 3.71 0.29
N ALA A 32 -3.96 2.62 0.37
CA ALA A 32 -4.36 1.33 -0.19
C ALA A 32 -5.62 0.76 0.49
N VAL A 33 -5.74 0.90 1.81
CA VAL A 33 -6.92 0.49 2.57
C VAL A 33 -8.15 1.32 2.19
N GLU A 34 -8.00 2.63 2.03
CA GLU A 34 -9.09 3.50 1.57
C GLU A 34 -9.55 3.10 0.16
N HIS A 35 -8.61 2.81 -0.74
CA HIS A 35 -8.91 2.33 -2.08
C HIS A 35 -9.66 0.98 -2.04
N TYR A 36 -9.19 0.04 -1.23
CA TYR A 36 -9.87 -1.23 -1.00
C TYR A 36 -11.30 -1.00 -0.50
N ARG A 37 -11.49 -0.14 0.50
CA ARG A 37 -12.82 0.12 1.07
C ARG A 37 -13.79 0.69 0.03
N ARG A 38 -13.31 1.50 -0.92
CA ARG A 38 -14.13 2.07 -2.01
C ARG A 38 -14.42 1.08 -3.14
N HIS A 39 -13.47 0.20 -3.48
CA HIS A 39 -13.55 -0.65 -4.68
C HIS A 39 -13.77 -2.15 -4.40
N ALA A 40 -13.67 -2.60 -3.15
CA ALA A 40 -13.84 -4.02 -2.77
C ALA A 40 -15.24 -4.58 -3.07
N ALA A 41 -16.23 -3.71 -3.29
CA ALA A 41 -17.58 -4.11 -3.70
C ALA A 41 -17.65 -4.61 -5.15
N SER A 42 -16.68 -4.25 -6.02
CA SER A 42 -16.84 -4.38 -7.48
C SER A 42 -15.98 -5.48 -8.12
N ALA A 43 -14.80 -5.81 -7.56
CA ALA A 43 -13.93 -6.85 -8.13
C ALA A 43 -13.00 -7.45 -7.07
N LYS A 44 -13.46 -8.50 -6.37
CA LYS A 44 -12.73 -9.15 -5.26
C LYS A 44 -11.37 -9.72 -5.64
N GLU A 45 -11.13 -10.10 -6.90
CA GLU A 45 -9.91 -10.84 -7.27
C GLU A 45 -8.71 -9.95 -7.63
N LYS A 46 -8.92 -8.71 -8.10
CA LYS A 46 -7.82 -7.82 -8.55
C LYS A 46 -7.52 -6.65 -7.60
N ILE A 47 -8.43 -6.37 -6.67
CA ILE A 47 -8.34 -5.24 -5.74
C ILE A 47 -7.02 -5.22 -4.96
N PHE A 48 -6.52 -6.38 -4.54
CA PHE A 48 -5.32 -6.46 -3.70
C PHE A 48 -4.04 -6.06 -4.46
N SER A 49 -3.93 -6.48 -5.72
CA SER A 49 -2.82 -6.09 -6.59
C SER A 49 -2.86 -4.60 -6.88
N ASP A 50 -4.07 -4.05 -7.08
CA ASP A 50 -4.28 -2.62 -7.32
C ASP A 50 -3.91 -1.77 -6.09
N CYS A 51 -4.36 -2.19 -4.90
CA CYS A 51 -3.96 -1.59 -3.62
C CYS A 51 -2.43 -1.52 -3.45
N LEU A 52 -1.71 -2.61 -3.74
CA LEU A 52 -0.26 -2.61 -3.65
C LEU A 52 0.39 -1.70 -4.71
N HIS A 53 -0.18 -1.63 -5.91
CA HIS A 53 0.30 -0.75 -6.97
C HIS A 53 0.14 0.73 -6.59
N ILE A 54 -1.04 1.11 -6.08
CA ILE A 54 -1.35 2.46 -5.62
C ILE A 54 -0.41 2.84 -4.46
N ALA A 55 -0.25 1.96 -3.47
CA ALA A 55 0.66 2.20 -2.36
C ALA A 55 2.10 2.45 -2.83
N LYS A 56 2.62 1.63 -3.77
CA LYS A 56 3.96 1.83 -4.34
C LYS A 56 4.06 3.16 -5.10
N ALA A 57 3.04 3.52 -5.88
CA ALA A 57 3.02 4.80 -6.60
C ALA A 57 3.01 5.99 -5.64
N TRP A 58 2.30 5.89 -4.52
CA TRP A 58 2.27 6.89 -3.46
C TRP A 58 3.61 6.99 -2.74
N ALA A 59 4.17 5.85 -2.31
CA ALA A 59 5.48 5.80 -1.66
C ALA A 59 6.58 6.44 -2.52
N ARG A 60 6.56 6.19 -3.84
CA ARG A 60 7.48 6.81 -4.81
C ARG A 60 7.36 8.33 -4.90
N LYS A 61 6.16 8.89 -4.71
CA LYS A 61 5.95 10.35 -4.70
C LYS A 61 6.44 11.00 -3.42
N TYR A 62 6.24 10.33 -2.28
CA TYR A 62 6.57 10.88 -0.96
C TYR A 62 8.05 10.73 -0.61
N GLN A 63 8.61 9.58 -0.94
CA GLN A 63 10.03 9.33 -0.86
C GLN A 63 10.50 9.01 -2.27
N PRO A 64 10.89 10.03 -3.07
CA PRO A 64 11.67 9.76 -4.27
C PRO A 64 12.88 8.99 -3.78
N GLN A 65 12.97 7.71 -4.15
CA GLN A 65 14.04 6.85 -3.66
C GLN A 65 15.36 7.54 -3.93
N ILE A 66 15.97 8.05 -2.86
CA ILE A 66 17.26 8.70 -2.93
C ILE A 66 18.18 7.56 -3.31
N LYS A 67 18.48 7.46 -4.61
CA LYS A 67 19.61 6.67 -5.09
C LYS A 67 20.81 7.23 -4.35
N LYS A 68 21.22 6.56 -3.28
CA LYS A 68 22.55 6.71 -2.73
C LYS A 68 23.51 5.94 -3.62
#